data_AF-A0A7U9R1Y5-F1
#
_entry.id   AF-A0A7U9R1Y5-F1
#
_cell.length_a   1.000
_cell.length_b   1.000
_cell.length_c   1.000
_cell.angle_alpha   90.00
_cell.angle_beta   90.00
_cell.angle_gamma   90.00
#
_symmetry.space_group_name_H-M   'P 1'
#
loop_
_entity.id
_entity.type
_entity.pdbx_description
1 polymer ?
#
loop_
_entity_poly.entity_id
_entity_poly.type
_entity_poly.pdbx_seq_one_letter_code
_entity_poly.pdbx_strand_id
1 'polypeptide(L)'
;MNHFDKKIRQIAKNTPCPTSKEYDEKFNHTLKKIKKQSLSASSRKTSSFSFPKAGIAACGVAAFVLIALPVSAKISDYVKERMEQMSDEEQAQYTAANDTANMTKEHDTEALQYSRELTDDENSRYFALRDKYWNEGLFPEGELTLTDRLEADAAITAPVYETYNREIYLPDRTLTDEELLQMIDFSEKSAYAVSQTAEAQEIIQAQQEFNRNPYPDETDLSEDEVIARAITYFQEMYGVDCSEMEVLCEYWLGFGFGGYGDYQITFKEDDAHSYCVNINSATGILSNLFIVKDGIDYSNPPSVPVKPDEAFLRSNYENARKLMTSAFNSDVTITKAACSYVANENGETETGCVYYFIGLSNNAMYGIQYHIDSDYFGYIYQLSDQGWQQDGTPVPGWQMLELEP
;
A
#
# COMPACT_ATOMS: atom_id res chain seq x y z
N MET A 1 9.15 -39.05 -5.01
CA MET A 1 10.11 -38.05 -4.49
C MET A 1 11.05 -37.67 -5.61
N ASN A 2 10.95 -36.45 -6.14
CA ASN A 2 11.53 -36.09 -7.43
C ASN A 2 13.04 -35.80 -7.32
N HIS A 3 13.79 -35.96 -8.41
CA HIS A 3 15.26 -35.86 -8.44
C HIS A 3 15.79 -34.49 -7.97
N PHE A 4 14.98 -33.44 -8.11
CA PHE A 4 15.26 -32.07 -7.68
C PHE A 4 15.35 -31.91 -6.15
N ASP A 5 14.46 -32.57 -5.39
CA ASP A 5 14.45 -32.53 -3.92
C ASP A 5 15.70 -33.15 -3.29
N LYS A 6 16.25 -34.18 -3.95
CA LYS A 6 17.51 -34.80 -3.50
C LYS A 6 18.68 -33.83 -3.66
N LYS A 7 18.75 -33.06 -4.74
CA LYS A 7 19.81 -32.07 -4.97
C LYS A 7 19.75 -30.93 -3.95
N ILE A 8 18.57 -30.37 -3.68
CA ILE A 8 18.43 -29.28 -2.70
C ILE A 8 18.82 -29.72 -1.29
N ARG A 9 18.39 -30.92 -0.86
CA ARG A 9 18.79 -31.47 0.45
C ARG A 9 20.28 -31.78 0.55
N GLN A 10 20.93 -32.13 -0.55
CA GLN A 10 22.36 -32.45 -0.59
C GLN A 10 23.21 -31.16 -0.58
N ILE A 11 22.72 -30.08 -1.21
CA ILE A 11 23.31 -28.75 -1.12
C ILE A 11 23.18 -28.21 0.31
N ALA A 12 21.97 -28.28 0.90
CA ALA A 12 21.71 -27.81 2.26
C ALA A 12 22.51 -28.56 3.35
N LYS A 13 22.84 -29.84 3.14
CA LYS A 13 23.70 -30.61 4.06
C LYS A 13 25.18 -30.26 3.97
N ASN A 14 25.63 -29.71 2.85
CA ASN A 14 27.04 -29.50 2.55
C ASN A 14 27.47 -28.04 2.67
N THR A 15 26.53 -27.11 2.91
CA THR A 15 26.85 -25.71 3.19
C THR A 15 26.93 -25.52 4.72
N PRO A 16 28.12 -25.33 5.31
CA PRO A 16 28.22 -24.95 6.70
C PRO A 16 27.75 -23.50 6.83
N CYS A 17 26.51 -23.29 7.26
CA CYS A 17 26.05 -21.99 7.71
C CYS A 17 26.57 -21.81 9.15
N PRO A 18 27.47 -20.86 9.43
CA PRO A 18 27.91 -20.60 10.79
C PRO A 18 26.81 -19.80 11.49
N THR A 19 25.86 -20.49 12.14
CA THR A 19 24.93 -19.83 13.05
C THR A 19 25.67 -19.46 14.34
N SER A 20 25.50 -18.22 14.80
CA SER A 20 26.05 -17.81 16.09
C SER A 20 25.37 -18.61 17.21
N LYS A 21 26.10 -18.89 18.30
CA LYS A 21 25.54 -19.56 19.50
C LYS A 21 24.23 -18.90 19.99
N GLU A 22 24.11 -17.60 19.79
CA GLU A 22 22.93 -16.79 20.12
C GLU A 22 21.70 -17.18 19.30
N TYR A 23 21.86 -17.53 18.02
CA TYR A 23 20.77 -18.00 17.18
C TYR A 23 20.28 -19.38 17.61
N ASP A 24 21.20 -20.28 17.96
CA ASP A 24 20.86 -21.62 18.43
C ASP A 24 20.16 -21.57 19.80
N GLU A 25 20.58 -20.68 20.70
CA GLU A 25 19.92 -20.47 21.99
C GLU A 25 18.52 -19.85 21.81
N LYS A 26 18.36 -18.85 20.92
CA LYS A 26 17.06 -18.25 20.58
C LYS A 26 16.11 -19.26 19.91
N PHE A 27 16.59 -20.05 18.96
CA PHE A 27 15.81 -21.10 18.31
C PHE A 27 15.31 -22.17 19.30
N ASN A 28 16.19 -22.61 20.21
CA ASN A 28 15.83 -23.57 21.25
C ASN A 28 14.87 -22.99 22.31
N HIS A 29 14.98 -21.69 22.61
CA HIS A 29 14.04 -20.97 23.46
C HIS A 29 12.64 -20.91 22.82
N THR A 30 12.57 -20.58 21.52
CA THR A 30 11.31 -20.57 20.74
C THR A 30 10.68 -21.95 20.69
N LEU A 31 11.46 -23.00 20.44
CA LEU A 31 10.97 -24.39 20.48
C LEU A 31 10.42 -24.81 21.86
N LYS A 32 11.01 -24.31 22.96
CA LYS A 32 10.50 -24.54 24.31
C LYS A 32 9.20 -23.76 24.57
N LYS A 33 9.08 -22.51 24.11
CA LYS A 33 7.83 -21.72 24.19
C LYS A 33 6.69 -22.39 23.42
N ILE A 34 6.94 -22.81 22.17
CA ILE A 34 5.97 -23.53 21.33
C ILE A 34 5.49 -24.82 22.01
N LYS A 35 6.41 -25.61 22.60
CA LYS A 35 6.03 -26.82 23.35
C LYS A 35 5.19 -26.51 24.60
N LYS A 36 5.48 -25.42 25.31
CA LYS A 36 4.76 -25.03 26.53
C LYS A 36 3.36 -24.49 26.22
N GLN A 37 3.19 -23.72 25.14
CA GLN A 37 1.88 -23.28 24.62
C GLN A 37 1.04 -24.47 24.11
N SER A 38 1.66 -25.48 23.50
CA SER A 38 0.93 -26.69 23.05
C SER A 38 0.37 -27.54 24.20
N LEU A 39 0.93 -27.42 25.41
CA LEU A 39 0.52 -28.18 26.59
C LEU A 39 -0.58 -27.50 27.42
N SER A 40 -0.73 -26.17 27.34
CA SER A 40 -1.79 -25.43 28.04
C SER A 40 -3.09 -25.29 27.23
N ALA A 41 -3.06 -25.52 25.92
CA ALA A 41 -4.20 -25.42 25.01
C ALA A 41 -4.92 -26.75 24.70
N SER A 42 -4.77 -27.76 25.57
CA SER A 42 -5.37 -29.09 25.39
C SER A 42 -6.88 -29.12 25.70
N SER A 43 -7.68 -28.30 25.01
CA SER A 43 -9.09 -28.58 24.74
C SER A 43 -9.67 -27.73 23.60
N ARG A 44 -8.99 -27.58 22.46
CA ARG A 44 -9.64 -27.10 21.23
C ARG A 44 -8.91 -27.71 20.03
N LYS A 45 -9.66 -28.45 19.22
CA LYS A 45 -9.14 -29.20 18.06
C LYS A 45 -8.58 -28.22 17.05
N THR A 46 -7.26 -28.23 16.87
CA THR A 46 -6.59 -27.56 15.75
C THR A 46 -6.67 -28.47 14.53
N SER A 47 -7.51 -28.13 13.55
CA SER A 47 -7.35 -28.67 12.20
C SER A 47 -6.26 -27.86 11.50
N SER A 48 -5.19 -28.55 11.10
CA SER A 48 -4.12 -27.98 10.28
C SER A 48 -4.68 -27.46 8.95
N PHE A 49 -4.63 -26.15 8.72
CA PHE A 49 -4.90 -25.59 7.40
C PHE A 49 -3.64 -25.67 6.54
N SER A 50 -3.76 -26.40 5.43
CA SER A 50 -2.85 -26.36 4.29
C SER A 50 -3.39 -25.35 3.28
N PHE A 51 -2.66 -24.28 3.00
CA PHE A 51 -2.91 -23.49 1.80
C PHE A 51 -2.62 -24.35 0.55
N PRO A 52 -3.54 -24.44 -0.43
CA PRO A 52 -3.19 -25.02 -1.71
C PRO A 52 -2.19 -24.10 -2.43
N LYS A 53 -0.95 -24.58 -2.54
CA LYS A 53 0.03 -24.07 -3.52
C LYS A 53 -0.46 -24.45 -4.92
N ALA A 54 -1.24 -23.60 -5.60
CA ALA A 54 -1.44 -23.64 -7.06
C ALA A 54 -2.19 -22.40 -7.59
N GLY A 55 -1.56 -21.70 -8.55
CA GLY A 55 -2.16 -20.68 -9.44
C GLY A 55 -1.94 -19.26 -8.92
N ILE A 56 -1.06 -18.43 -9.48
CA ILE A 56 -0.79 -18.21 -10.90
C ILE A 56 0.72 -18.21 -11.16
N ALA A 57 1.16 -19.17 -11.97
CA ALA A 57 2.28 -18.96 -12.87
C ALA A 57 1.69 -18.38 -14.17
N ALA A 58 2.27 -17.28 -14.64
CA ALA A 58 2.29 -16.75 -16.00
C ALA A 58 0.95 -16.41 -16.70
N CYS A 59 0.80 -15.13 -17.03
CA CYS A 59 0.39 -14.54 -18.33
C CYS A 59 -0.52 -13.33 -18.13
N GLY A 60 0.03 -12.14 -18.41
CA GLY A 60 -0.66 -10.85 -18.37
C GLY A 60 0.15 -9.75 -17.68
N VAL A 61 1.44 -9.58 -18.01
CA VAL A 61 2.08 -8.26 -17.82
C VAL A 61 1.48 -7.38 -18.91
N ALA A 62 0.27 -6.88 -18.65
CA ALA A 62 -0.35 -5.86 -19.48
C ALA A 62 0.21 -4.52 -18.99
N ALA A 63 0.92 -3.84 -19.87
CA ALA A 63 1.19 -2.39 -19.89
C ALA A 63 1.79 -1.65 -18.66
N PHE A 64 2.18 -2.32 -17.57
CA PHE A 64 2.54 -1.65 -16.32
C PHE A 64 3.90 -2.09 -15.76
N VAL A 65 4.84 -1.14 -15.62
CA VAL A 65 6.03 -1.32 -14.77
C VAL A 65 5.78 -0.59 -13.46
N LEU A 66 5.54 -1.34 -12.38
CA LEU A 66 5.52 -0.79 -11.02
C LEU A 66 6.91 -0.23 -10.69
N ILE A 67 6.96 1.04 -10.31
CA ILE A 67 8.16 1.66 -9.73
C ILE A 67 8.32 1.09 -8.31
N ALA A 68 8.85 -0.13 -8.21
CA ALA A 68 9.20 -0.70 -6.92
C ALA A 68 10.37 0.09 -6.33
N LEU A 69 10.16 0.76 -5.20
CA LEU A 69 11.26 1.23 -4.36
C LEU A 69 12.20 0.03 -4.13
N PRO A 70 13.50 0.12 -4.47
CA PRO A 70 14.37 -1.05 -4.38
C PRO A 70 14.58 -1.47 -2.91
N VAL A 71 13.81 -2.47 -2.46
CA VAL A 71 13.90 -3.05 -1.08
C VAL A 71 15.04 -4.08 -0.96
N SER A 72 15.80 -4.37 -2.01
CA SER A 72 16.85 -5.39 -1.96
C SER A 72 18.21 -4.85 -1.55
N ALA A 73 18.77 -5.42 -0.47
CA ALA A 73 20.05 -5.14 0.18
C ALA A 73 21.34 -5.30 -0.67
N LYS A 74 21.24 -5.31 -2.01
CA LYS A 74 22.38 -5.24 -2.93
C LYS A 74 21.96 -4.53 -4.21
N ILE A 75 21.98 -3.20 -4.19
CA ILE A 75 22.15 -2.45 -5.43
C ILE A 75 23.54 -2.82 -5.96
N SER A 76 23.66 -3.21 -7.23
CA SER A 76 24.98 -3.48 -7.81
C SER A 76 25.81 -2.20 -7.80
N ASP A 77 27.12 -2.32 -7.63
CA ASP A 77 28.00 -1.14 -7.61
C ASP A 77 27.85 -0.31 -8.89
N TYR A 78 27.55 -0.94 -10.03
CA TYR A 78 27.29 -0.28 -11.31
C TYR A 78 26.06 0.62 -11.27
N VAL A 79 24.90 0.08 -10.89
CA VAL A 79 23.66 0.86 -10.85
C VAL A 79 23.75 1.93 -9.79
N LYS A 80 24.36 1.61 -8.64
CA LYS A 80 24.61 2.59 -7.59
C LYS A 80 25.44 3.77 -8.11
N GLU A 81 26.58 3.50 -8.76
CA GLU A 81 27.43 4.56 -9.33
C GLU A 81 26.67 5.38 -10.39
N ARG A 82 25.86 4.71 -11.23
CA ARG A 82 25.02 5.38 -12.24
C ARG A 82 24.01 6.34 -11.61
N MET A 83 23.36 5.95 -10.51
CA MET A 83 22.40 6.78 -9.78
C MET A 83 23.07 7.92 -9.00
N GLU A 84 24.22 7.67 -8.38
CA GLU A 84 25.01 8.70 -7.66
C GLU A 84 25.59 9.77 -8.59
N GLN A 85 25.66 9.51 -9.90
CA GLN A 85 26.07 10.49 -10.91
C GLN A 85 24.95 11.44 -11.35
N MET A 86 23.69 11.18 -10.98
CA MET A 86 22.56 12.07 -11.32
C MET A 86 22.70 13.40 -10.59
N SER A 87 22.55 14.52 -11.32
CA SER A 87 22.56 15.85 -10.68
C SER A 87 21.28 16.10 -9.88
N ASP A 88 21.32 17.07 -8.98
CA ASP A 88 20.13 17.49 -8.21
C ASP A 88 19.00 17.96 -9.15
N GLU A 89 19.35 18.67 -10.24
CA GLU A 89 18.38 19.10 -11.26
C GLU A 89 17.75 17.91 -12.00
N GLU A 90 18.57 16.90 -12.33
CA GLU A 90 18.10 15.68 -12.99
C GLU A 90 17.16 14.90 -12.06
N GLN A 91 17.53 14.69 -10.79
CA GLN A 91 16.66 14.05 -9.81
C GLN A 91 15.35 14.81 -9.64
N ALA A 92 15.39 16.15 -9.56
CA ALA A 92 14.18 16.97 -9.47
C ALA A 92 13.27 16.82 -10.70
N GLN A 93 13.84 16.69 -11.90
CA GLN A 93 13.07 16.42 -13.13
C GLN A 93 12.35 15.07 -13.06
N TYR A 94 13.04 14.00 -12.63
CA TYR A 94 12.43 12.67 -12.47
C TYR A 94 11.37 12.63 -11.38
N THR A 95 11.59 13.31 -10.25
CA THR A 95 10.59 13.40 -9.18
C THR A 95 9.36 14.19 -9.65
N ALA A 96 9.54 15.34 -10.31
CA ALA A 96 8.43 16.13 -10.84
C ALA A 96 7.65 15.40 -11.95
N ALA A 97 8.36 14.65 -12.80
CA ALA A 97 7.76 13.77 -13.80
C ALA A 97 6.92 12.62 -13.18
N ASN A 98 7.12 12.37 -11.87
CA ASN A 98 6.38 11.41 -11.05
C ASN A 98 5.54 12.06 -9.94
N ASP A 99 5.28 13.39 -9.98
CA ASP A 99 4.41 14.09 -9.02
C ASP A 99 2.92 13.96 -9.39
N THR A 100 2.10 13.52 -8.45
CA THR A 100 0.68 13.15 -8.66
C THR A 100 -0.24 14.37 -8.75
N ALA A 101 0.26 15.56 -8.39
CA ALA A 101 -0.54 16.79 -8.33
C ALA A 101 -1.15 17.25 -9.68
N ASN A 102 -0.63 16.79 -10.82
CA ASN A 102 -1.09 17.20 -12.16
C ASN A 102 -1.89 16.11 -12.92
N MET A 103 -2.29 15.03 -12.25
CA MET A 103 -2.90 13.87 -12.90
C MET A 103 -4.38 14.09 -13.26
N THR A 104 -4.80 13.47 -14.38
CA THR A 104 -6.21 13.15 -14.61
C THR A 104 -6.50 11.78 -14.02
N LYS A 105 -7.68 11.61 -13.40
CA LYS A 105 -8.06 10.41 -12.63
C LYS A 105 -8.09 9.11 -13.47
N GLU A 106 -8.17 9.20 -14.79
CA GLU A 106 -8.16 8.03 -15.69
C GLU A 106 -6.80 7.32 -15.74
N HIS A 107 -5.72 7.98 -15.31
CA HIS A 107 -4.34 7.46 -15.36
C HIS A 107 -3.67 7.34 -13.97
N ASP A 108 -4.48 7.21 -12.91
CA ASP A 108 -4.03 7.06 -11.52
C ASP A 108 -3.43 5.67 -11.22
N THR A 109 -2.28 5.38 -11.83
CA THR A 109 -1.52 4.15 -11.55
C THR A 109 -0.09 4.50 -11.16
N GLU A 110 0.40 3.93 -10.05
CA GLU A 110 1.81 3.98 -9.63
C GLU A 110 2.78 3.30 -10.63
N ALA A 111 2.22 2.65 -11.66
CA ALA A 111 2.97 2.01 -12.72
C ALA A 111 3.04 2.88 -13.98
N LEU A 112 4.21 2.86 -14.65
CA LEU A 112 4.39 3.47 -15.97
C LEU A 112 3.47 2.79 -16.99
N GLN A 113 2.72 3.59 -17.75
CA GLN A 113 1.83 3.11 -18.80
C GLN A 113 2.54 3.08 -20.17
N TYR A 114 2.04 2.25 -21.09
CA TYR A 114 2.51 2.19 -22.47
C TYR A 114 1.37 2.37 -23.47
N SER A 115 1.60 3.17 -24.53
CA SER A 115 0.60 3.42 -25.58
C SER A 115 0.24 2.19 -26.43
N ARG A 116 1.04 1.14 -26.32
CA ARG A 116 0.74 -0.23 -26.78
C ARG A 116 1.45 -1.23 -25.90
N GLU A 117 0.97 -2.47 -25.90
CA GLU A 117 1.71 -3.56 -25.27
C GLU A 117 3.06 -3.80 -25.96
N LEU A 118 4.06 -4.18 -25.17
CA LEU A 118 5.29 -4.76 -25.68
C LEU A 118 4.99 -6.14 -26.27
N THR A 119 5.56 -6.43 -27.44
CA THR A 119 5.51 -7.77 -28.03
C THR A 119 6.27 -8.78 -27.18
N ASP A 120 6.00 -10.08 -27.34
CA ASP A 120 6.69 -11.14 -26.61
C ASP A 120 8.23 -11.10 -26.78
N ASP A 121 8.69 -10.72 -27.97
CA ASP A 121 10.13 -10.54 -28.27
C ASP A 121 10.71 -9.33 -27.52
N GLU A 122 10.03 -8.18 -27.58
CA GLU A 122 10.42 -6.97 -26.86
C GLU A 122 10.46 -7.21 -25.35
N ASN A 123 9.46 -7.90 -24.79
CA ASN A 123 9.43 -8.28 -23.37
C ASN A 123 10.62 -9.18 -23.01
N SER A 124 10.88 -10.21 -23.80
CA SER A 124 12.00 -11.14 -23.55
C SER A 124 13.34 -10.40 -23.58
N ARG A 125 13.53 -9.49 -24.53
CA ARG A 125 14.73 -8.65 -24.64
C ARG A 125 14.82 -7.64 -23.52
N TYR A 126 13.71 -7.01 -23.12
CA TYR A 126 13.65 -6.06 -22.00
C TYR A 126 14.18 -6.71 -20.71
N PHE A 127 13.70 -7.90 -20.35
CA PHE A 127 14.18 -8.58 -19.15
C PHE A 127 15.66 -9.00 -19.24
N ALA A 128 16.11 -9.44 -20.41
CA ALA A 128 17.51 -9.79 -20.62
C ALA A 128 18.43 -8.56 -20.55
N LEU A 129 17.99 -7.41 -21.09
CA LEU A 129 18.71 -6.15 -21.02
C LEU A 129 18.71 -5.58 -19.60
N ARG A 130 17.60 -5.69 -18.86
CA ARG A 130 17.52 -5.26 -17.46
C ARG A 130 18.46 -6.08 -16.57
N ASP A 131 18.57 -7.38 -16.80
CA ASP A 131 19.54 -8.21 -16.08
C ASP A 131 20.99 -7.76 -16.34
N LYS A 132 21.33 -7.45 -17.60
CA LYS A 132 22.65 -6.90 -17.97
C LYS A 132 22.88 -5.48 -17.43
N TYR A 133 21.85 -4.64 -17.41
CA TYR A 133 21.89 -3.31 -16.80
C TYR A 133 22.33 -3.43 -15.34
N TRP A 134 21.66 -4.30 -14.57
CA TRP A 134 21.94 -4.50 -13.16
C TRP A 134 23.26 -5.23 -12.89
N ASN A 135 23.57 -6.29 -13.62
CA ASN A 135 24.68 -7.18 -13.28
C ASN A 135 25.98 -6.87 -14.03
N GLU A 136 25.90 -6.21 -15.19
CA GLU A 136 27.04 -5.96 -16.09
C GLU A 136 27.29 -4.46 -16.35
N GLY A 137 26.40 -3.57 -15.88
CA GLY A 137 26.52 -2.13 -16.13
C GLY A 137 26.27 -1.74 -17.59
N LEU A 138 25.38 -2.48 -18.29
CA LEU A 138 24.98 -2.15 -19.66
C LEU A 138 23.97 -1.00 -19.64
N PHE A 139 24.48 0.23 -19.79
CA PHE A 139 23.69 1.46 -19.83
C PHE A 139 23.38 1.89 -21.29
N PRO A 140 22.28 2.62 -21.52
CA PRO A 140 22.00 3.19 -22.84
C PRO A 140 23.04 4.26 -23.22
N GLU A 141 23.21 4.47 -24.53
CA GLU A 141 24.02 5.57 -25.06
C GLU A 141 23.28 6.92 -25.02
N GLY A 142 21.95 6.88 -25.12
CA GLY A 142 21.07 8.04 -25.06
C GLY A 142 20.13 8.05 -23.85
N GLU A 143 19.26 9.06 -23.80
CA GLU A 143 18.21 9.16 -22.78
C GLU A 143 16.84 9.08 -23.44
N LEU A 144 15.87 8.57 -22.67
CA LEU A 144 14.46 8.61 -23.08
C LEU A 144 14.03 10.07 -23.24
N THR A 145 13.33 10.39 -24.33
CA THR A 145 12.84 11.76 -24.54
C THR A 145 11.67 12.03 -23.60
N LEU A 146 11.71 13.15 -22.88
CA LEU A 146 10.62 13.62 -22.03
C LEU A 146 9.89 14.78 -22.72
N THR A 147 8.56 14.80 -22.62
CA THR A 147 7.73 15.91 -23.08
C THR A 147 6.58 16.14 -22.12
N ASP A 148 6.16 17.39 -21.97
CA ASP A 148 5.03 17.71 -21.09
C ASP A 148 3.73 17.12 -21.65
N ARG A 149 3.49 17.33 -22.94
CA ARG A 149 2.29 16.85 -23.64
C ARG A 149 2.61 16.61 -25.11
N LEU A 150 2.17 15.48 -25.64
CA LEU A 150 2.23 15.15 -27.04
C LEU A 150 1.07 15.81 -27.80
N GLU A 151 1.38 16.30 -28.99
CA GLU A 151 0.36 16.72 -29.94
C GLU A 151 -0.40 15.49 -30.44
N ALA A 152 -1.71 15.63 -30.67
CA ALA A 152 -2.59 14.50 -31.02
C ALA A 152 -2.19 13.75 -32.31
N ASP A 153 -1.45 14.40 -33.21
CA ASP A 153 -0.94 13.86 -34.46
C ASP A 153 0.59 13.71 -34.49
N ALA A 154 1.24 13.72 -33.32
CA ALA A 154 2.68 13.55 -33.22
C ALA A 154 3.12 12.18 -33.79
N ALA A 155 4.07 12.22 -34.72
CA ALA A 155 4.66 11.01 -35.28
C ALA A 155 5.66 10.40 -34.28
N ILE A 156 5.24 9.34 -33.59
CA ILE A 156 6.09 8.61 -32.64
C ILE A 156 7.07 7.73 -33.40
N THR A 157 8.33 8.18 -33.48
CA THR A 157 9.41 7.49 -34.21
C THR A 157 10.39 6.75 -33.29
N ALA A 158 10.39 7.08 -32.01
CA ALA A 158 11.13 6.46 -30.92
C ALA A 158 10.30 6.60 -29.62
N PRO A 159 10.59 5.83 -28.55
CA PRO A 159 9.92 5.99 -27.27
C PRO A 159 10.02 7.41 -26.71
N VAL A 160 8.89 7.94 -26.24
CA VAL A 160 8.80 9.25 -25.60
C VAL A 160 7.96 9.11 -24.34
N TYR A 161 8.44 9.62 -23.21
CA TYR A 161 7.65 9.74 -21.98
C TYR A 161 6.89 11.07 -21.97
N GLU A 162 5.57 10.99 -21.92
CA GLU A 162 4.69 12.13 -21.73
C GLU A 162 4.36 12.29 -20.23
N THR A 163 4.76 13.41 -19.62
CA THR A 163 4.58 13.63 -18.18
C THR A 163 3.12 13.90 -17.80
N TYR A 164 2.30 14.47 -18.70
CA TYR A 164 0.89 14.77 -18.42
C TYR A 164 0.04 13.52 -18.14
N ASN A 165 0.18 12.46 -18.94
CA ASN A 165 -0.54 11.19 -18.74
C ASN A 165 0.33 10.09 -18.09
N ARG A 166 1.62 10.36 -17.85
CA ARG A 166 2.62 9.39 -17.38
C ARG A 166 2.70 8.12 -18.21
N GLU A 167 2.72 8.33 -19.51
CA GLU A 167 2.65 7.26 -20.49
C GLU A 167 3.88 7.31 -21.40
N ILE A 168 4.50 6.15 -21.60
CA ILE A 168 5.56 5.98 -22.58
C ILE A 168 4.90 5.63 -23.92
N TYR A 169 4.93 6.59 -24.84
CA TYR A 169 4.43 6.42 -26.19
C TYR A 169 5.45 5.66 -27.03
N LEU A 170 5.03 4.50 -27.56
CA LEU A 170 5.87 3.60 -28.33
C LEU A 170 5.60 3.73 -29.83
N PRO A 171 6.63 3.64 -30.69
CA PRO A 171 6.44 3.62 -32.13
C PRO A 171 5.70 2.35 -32.59
N ASP A 172 4.98 2.45 -33.71
CA ASP A 172 4.30 1.33 -34.39
C ASP A 172 5.31 0.48 -35.21
N ARG A 173 6.34 0.01 -34.51
CA ARG A 173 7.38 -0.92 -34.99
C ARG A 173 8.05 -1.58 -33.79
N THR A 174 8.81 -2.62 -34.05
CA THR A 174 9.65 -3.26 -33.03
C THR A 174 10.67 -2.28 -32.44
N LEU A 175 10.81 -2.28 -31.12
CA LEU A 175 11.80 -1.52 -30.37
C LEU A 175 13.20 -2.12 -30.53
N THR A 176 14.19 -1.25 -30.62
CA THR A 176 15.60 -1.60 -30.62
C THR A 176 16.11 -1.86 -29.20
N ASP A 177 17.26 -2.53 -29.05
CA ASP A 177 17.84 -2.80 -27.74
C ASP A 177 18.19 -1.51 -27.00
N GLU A 178 18.67 -0.50 -27.74
CA GLU A 178 18.96 0.83 -27.19
C GLU A 178 17.70 1.51 -26.65
N GLU A 179 16.59 1.46 -27.38
CA GLU A 179 15.32 2.02 -26.92
C GLU A 179 14.77 1.31 -25.68
N LEU A 180 14.90 -0.01 -25.61
CA LEU A 180 14.56 -0.77 -24.41
C LEU A 180 15.47 -0.39 -23.23
N LEU A 181 16.77 -0.20 -23.47
CA LEU A 181 17.72 0.26 -22.45
C LEU A 181 17.41 1.67 -21.96
N GLN A 182 16.98 2.59 -22.83
CA GLN A 182 16.55 3.93 -22.44
C GLN A 182 15.32 3.89 -21.54
N MET A 183 14.35 3.02 -21.85
CA MET A 183 13.17 2.81 -20.99
C MET A 183 13.55 2.21 -19.63
N ILE A 184 14.50 1.26 -19.59
CA ILE A 184 15.02 0.70 -18.35
C ILE A 184 15.72 1.78 -17.52
N ASP A 185 16.66 2.53 -18.11
CA ASP A 185 17.41 3.58 -17.39
C ASP A 185 16.46 4.65 -16.84
N PHE A 186 15.47 5.07 -17.64
CA PHE A 186 14.42 5.99 -17.18
C PHE A 186 13.65 5.44 -15.98
N SER A 187 13.25 4.16 -16.02
CA SER A 187 12.50 3.54 -14.93
C SER A 187 13.34 3.42 -13.64
N GLU A 188 14.62 3.06 -13.76
CA GLU A 188 15.52 2.91 -12.60
C GLU A 188 15.90 4.28 -12.01
N LYS A 189 16.19 5.28 -12.85
CA LYS A 189 16.42 6.68 -12.42
C LYS A 189 15.18 7.30 -11.77
N SER A 190 13.99 7.04 -12.31
CA SER A 190 12.72 7.47 -11.72
C SER A 190 12.50 6.85 -10.34
N ALA A 191 12.68 5.54 -10.22
CA ALA A 191 12.58 4.84 -8.94
C ALA A 191 13.58 5.38 -7.91
N TYR A 192 14.81 5.63 -8.34
CA TYR A 192 15.84 6.20 -7.49
C TYR A 192 15.48 7.61 -7.03
N ALA A 193 15.11 8.52 -7.94
CA ALA A 193 14.75 9.89 -7.60
C ALA A 193 13.57 9.94 -6.61
N VAL A 194 12.52 9.14 -6.85
CA VAL A 194 11.40 8.99 -5.90
C VAL A 194 11.89 8.45 -4.56
N SER A 195 12.77 7.45 -4.55
CA SER A 195 13.34 6.90 -3.31
C SER A 195 14.13 7.92 -2.48
N GLN A 196 14.69 8.97 -3.11
CA GLN A 196 15.46 10.01 -2.42
C GLN A 196 14.58 11.11 -1.80
N THR A 197 13.27 11.11 -2.08
CA THR A 197 12.35 12.05 -1.44
C THR A 197 12.27 11.81 0.07
N ALA A 198 11.97 12.86 0.84
CA ALA A 198 11.86 12.76 2.29
C ALA A 198 10.83 11.71 2.73
N GLU A 199 9.66 11.72 2.09
CA GLU A 199 8.58 10.74 2.33
C GLU A 199 9.03 9.30 2.05
N ALA A 200 9.66 9.03 0.91
CA ALA A 200 10.16 7.70 0.60
C ALA A 200 11.28 7.26 1.54
N GLN A 201 12.16 8.18 1.96
CA GLN A 201 13.22 7.87 2.93
C GLN A 201 12.65 7.52 4.31
N GLU A 202 11.58 8.19 4.76
CA GLU A 202 10.87 7.83 6.00
C GLU A 202 10.31 6.40 5.92
N ILE A 203 9.67 6.05 4.80
CA ILE A 203 9.14 4.70 4.55
C ILE A 203 10.27 3.66 4.51
N ILE A 204 11.36 3.94 3.79
CA ILE A 204 12.52 3.05 3.69
C ILE A 204 13.17 2.85 5.06
N GLN A 205 13.31 3.92 5.85
CA GLN A 205 13.87 3.84 7.19
C GLN A 205 12.97 3.00 8.11
N ALA A 206 11.66 3.25 8.13
CA ALA A 206 10.70 2.49 8.92
C ALA A 206 10.74 0.99 8.56
N GLN A 207 10.78 0.67 7.27
CA GLN A 207 10.94 -0.70 6.78
C GLN A 207 12.26 -1.33 7.24
N GLN A 208 13.38 -0.61 7.19
CA GLN A 208 14.68 -1.10 7.64
C GLN A 208 14.72 -1.34 9.15
N GLU A 209 14.14 -0.45 9.94
CA GLU A 209 14.01 -0.59 11.40
C GLU A 209 13.16 -1.80 11.75
N PHE A 210 12.01 -1.96 11.11
CA PHE A 210 11.17 -3.15 11.25
C PHE A 210 11.93 -4.43 10.88
N ASN A 211 12.67 -4.44 9.77
CA ASN A 211 13.44 -5.61 9.35
C ASN A 211 14.57 -5.98 10.33
N ARG A 212 15.08 -5.01 11.11
CA ARG A 212 16.06 -5.28 12.19
C ARG A 212 15.39 -5.93 13.39
N ASN A 213 14.17 -5.52 13.73
CA ASN A 213 13.36 -6.11 14.80
C ASN A 213 11.89 -6.24 14.37
N PRO A 214 11.47 -7.39 13.78
CA PRO A 214 10.10 -7.58 13.31
C PRO A 214 9.18 -8.00 14.47
N TYR A 215 9.43 -7.47 15.66
CA TYR A 215 8.69 -7.74 16.88
C TYR A 215 8.46 -6.43 17.63
N PRO A 216 7.33 -6.29 18.34
CA PRO A 216 7.04 -5.12 19.16
C PRO A 216 8.14 -4.91 20.21
N ASP A 217 8.44 -3.65 20.50
CA ASP A 217 9.40 -3.30 21.54
C ASP A 217 8.85 -3.62 22.95
N GLU A 218 9.72 -3.74 23.95
CA GLU A 218 9.30 -4.05 25.33
C GLU A 218 8.37 -2.98 25.94
N THR A 219 8.41 -1.76 25.42
CA THR A 219 7.56 -0.64 25.82
C THR A 219 6.27 -0.53 25.03
N ASP A 220 6.16 -1.26 23.93
CA ASP A 220 4.96 -1.28 23.10
C ASP A 220 3.86 -2.07 23.79
N LEU A 221 2.64 -1.85 23.32
CA LEU A 221 1.48 -2.60 23.75
C LEU A 221 1.64 -4.08 23.40
N SER A 222 1.25 -4.92 24.34
CA SER A 222 1.16 -6.35 24.13
C SER A 222 -0.01 -6.72 23.22
N GLU A 223 0.03 -7.92 22.65
CA GLU A 223 -1.05 -8.50 21.85
C GLU A 223 -2.41 -8.46 22.58
N ASP A 224 -2.43 -8.82 23.86
CA ASP A 224 -3.66 -8.80 24.67
C ASP A 224 -4.22 -7.37 24.83
N GLU A 225 -3.35 -6.35 24.99
CA GLU A 225 -3.76 -4.95 25.16
C GLU A 225 -4.30 -4.35 23.86
N VAL A 226 -3.72 -4.70 22.71
CA VAL A 226 -4.23 -4.24 21.41
C VAL A 226 -5.51 -4.96 21.02
N ILE A 227 -5.66 -6.26 21.30
CA ILE A 227 -6.91 -7.00 21.07
C ILE A 227 -8.03 -6.42 21.94
N ALA A 228 -7.77 -6.15 23.23
CA ALA A 228 -8.77 -5.56 24.11
C ALA A 228 -9.26 -4.19 23.60
N ARG A 229 -8.35 -3.36 23.08
CA ARG A 229 -8.69 -2.06 22.52
C ARG A 229 -9.41 -2.16 21.18
N ALA A 230 -9.02 -3.12 20.35
CA ALA A 230 -9.69 -3.44 19.10
C ALA A 230 -11.16 -3.87 19.33
N ILE A 231 -11.43 -4.71 20.34
CA ILE A 231 -12.81 -5.06 20.77
C ILE A 231 -13.59 -3.81 21.15
N THR A 232 -12.99 -2.91 21.96
CA THR A 232 -13.64 -1.65 22.36
C THR A 232 -14.00 -0.79 21.14
N TYR A 233 -13.11 -0.67 20.14
CA TYR A 233 -13.44 0.10 18.94
C TYR A 233 -14.69 -0.43 18.23
N PHE A 234 -14.77 -1.73 17.98
CA PHE A 234 -15.94 -2.31 17.31
C PHE A 234 -17.20 -2.27 18.18
N GLN A 235 -17.07 -2.41 19.50
CA GLN A 235 -18.19 -2.31 20.42
C GLN A 235 -18.77 -0.89 20.49
N GLU A 236 -17.92 0.13 20.57
CA GLU A 236 -18.34 1.53 20.72
C GLU A 236 -18.77 2.16 19.38
N MET A 237 -18.06 1.86 18.29
CA MET A 237 -18.40 2.40 16.97
C MET A 237 -19.58 1.66 16.34
N TYR A 238 -19.54 0.33 16.33
CA TYR A 238 -20.47 -0.49 15.55
C TYR A 238 -21.49 -1.25 16.41
N GLY A 239 -21.34 -1.22 17.73
CA GLY A 239 -22.19 -2.03 18.62
C GLY A 239 -21.90 -3.53 18.53
N VAL A 240 -20.73 -3.91 18.00
CA VAL A 240 -20.36 -5.31 17.74
C VAL A 240 -19.43 -5.80 18.85
N ASP A 241 -19.84 -6.89 19.52
CA ASP A 241 -18.99 -7.59 20.49
C ASP A 241 -18.13 -8.65 19.79
N CYS A 242 -16.85 -8.34 19.59
CA CYS A 242 -15.90 -9.25 18.96
C CYS A 242 -15.20 -10.21 19.95
N SER A 243 -15.53 -10.18 21.24
CA SER A 243 -14.75 -10.88 22.28
C SER A 243 -14.72 -12.40 22.17
N GLU A 244 -15.75 -13.00 21.58
CA GLU A 244 -15.88 -14.43 21.36
C GLU A 244 -15.56 -14.87 19.92
N MET A 245 -15.19 -13.93 19.04
CA MET A 245 -14.82 -14.22 17.65
C MET A 245 -13.45 -14.89 17.55
N GLU A 246 -13.20 -15.57 16.43
CA GLU A 246 -11.85 -16.04 16.12
C GLU A 246 -10.97 -14.82 15.80
N VAL A 247 -9.81 -14.72 16.47
CA VAL A 247 -8.90 -13.57 16.34
C VAL A 247 -7.62 -13.98 15.66
N LEU A 248 -7.23 -13.22 14.64
CA LEU A 248 -5.87 -13.18 14.10
C LEU A 248 -5.25 -11.84 14.48
N CYS A 249 -4.09 -11.87 15.14
CA CYS A 249 -3.32 -10.68 15.47
C CYS A 249 -1.91 -10.82 14.90
N GLU A 250 -1.52 -9.87 14.05
CA GLU A 250 -0.24 -9.87 13.36
C GLU A 250 0.49 -8.54 13.61
N TYR A 251 1.81 -8.60 13.78
CA TYR A 251 2.66 -7.42 13.86
C TYR A 251 3.18 -7.10 12.46
N TRP A 252 2.77 -5.96 11.92
CA TRP A 252 2.55 -5.79 10.49
C TRP A 252 3.72 -5.15 9.74
N LEU A 253 3.88 -5.61 8.50
CA LEU A 253 5.08 -5.49 7.64
C LEU A 253 5.05 -4.32 6.64
N GLY A 254 4.15 -3.35 6.78
CA GLY A 254 4.20 -2.10 6.00
C GLY A 254 3.64 -2.12 4.58
N PHE A 255 2.89 -3.16 4.16
CA PHE A 255 2.31 -3.25 2.81
C PHE A 255 0.79 -3.10 2.79
N GLY A 256 0.27 -1.88 2.55
CA GLY A 256 -1.17 -1.58 2.53
C GLY A 256 -1.55 -0.41 3.46
N PHE A 257 -2.75 -0.45 4.04
CA PHE A 257 -3.36 0.69 4.73
C PHE A 257 -2.84 1.02 6.14
N GLY A 258 -1.92 0.22 6.72
CA GLY A 258 -1.31 0.43 8.06
C GLY A 258 0.12 0.98 8.03
N GLY A 259 0.70 1.26 9.21
CA GLY A 259 2.12 1.64 9.34
C GLY A 259 3.03 0.42 9.64
N TYR A 260 4.31 0.51 9.29
CA TYR A 260 5.31 -0.47 9.75
C TYR A 260 5.30 -0.56 11.28
N GLY A 261 5.16 -1.78 11.80
CA GLY A 261 5.12 -1.99 13.25
C GLY A 261 3.77 -1.69 13.91
N ASP A 262 2.70 -1.48 13.15
CA ASP A 262 1.34 -1.54 13.71
C ASP A 262 0.93 -2.99 13.96
N TYR A 263 0.00 -3.20 14.90
CA TYR A 263 -0.73 -4.46 14.98
C TYR A 263 -1.92 -4.44 14.03
N GLN A 264 -2.05 -5.46 13.20
CA GLN A 264 -3.27 -5.77 12.47
C GLN A 264 -4.05 -6.84 13.22
N ILE A 265 -5.30 -6.52 13.59
CA ILE A 265 -6.20 -7.43 14.28
C ILE A 265 -7.40 -7.69 13.37
N THR A 266 -7.69 -8.97 13.13
CA THR A 266 -8.87 -9.42 12.39
C THR A 266 -9.72 -10.30 13.31
N PHE A 267 -10.96 -9.88 13.54
CA PHE A 267 -11.99 -10.70 14.16
C PHE A 267 -12.84 -11.33 13.06
N LYS A 268 -12.84 -12.66 13.01
CA LYS A 268 -13.59 -13.43 12.02
C LYS A 268 -14.94 -13.84 12.61
N GLU A 269 -16.01 -13.36 11.99
CA GLU A 269 -17.37 -13.80 12.30
C GLU A 269 -17.71 -15.06 11.49
N ASP A 270 -17.45 -15.02 10.18
CA ASP A 270 -17.56 -16.18 9.28
C ASP A 270 -16.58 -16.09 8.09
N ASP A 271 -16.72 -16.94 7.07
CA ASP A 271 -15.83 -16.97 5.91
C ASP A 271 -15.95 -15.74 4.99
N ALA A 272 -17.02 -14.96 5.11
CA ALA A 272 -17.32 -13.79 4.29
C ALA A 272 -17.44 -12.48 5.11
N HIS A 273 -17.36 -12.58 6.44
CA HIS A 273 -17.55 -11.46 7.37
C HIS A 273 -16.40 -11.37 8.39
N SER A 274 -15.71 -10.24 8.39
CA SER A 274 -14.65 -9.96 9.35
C SER A 274 -14.49 -8.47 9.64
N TYR A 275 -14.01 -8.20 10.85
CA TYR A 275 -13.74 -6.86 11.37
C TYR A 275 -12.24 -6.68 11.51
N CYS A 276 -11.65 -5.74 10.78
CA CYS A 276 -10.21 -5.54 10.69
C CYS A 276 -9.81 -4.18 11.23
N VAL A 277 -8.79 -4.13 12.08
CA VAL A 277 -8.28 -2.87 12.64
C VAL A 277 -6.77 -2.88 12.72
N ASN A 278 -6.16 -1.75 12.37
CA ASN A 278 -4.74 -1.49 12.55
C ASN A 278 -4.55 -0.50 13.69
N ILE A 279 -3.67 -0.84 14.62
CA ILE A 279 -3.42 -0.08 15.83
C ILE A 279 -1.92 0.11 15.97
N ASN A 280 -1.51 1.36 16.18
CA ASN A 280 -0.10 1.67 16.42
C ASN A 280 0.40 1.00 17.71
N SER A 281 1.48 0.23 17.63
CA SER A 281 1.97 -0.58 18.76
C SER A 281 2.44 0.26 19.94
N ALA A 282 3.07 1.40 19.69
CA ALA A 282 3.65 2.26 20.73
C ALA A 282 2.59 3.14 21.41
N THR A 283 1.73 3.79 20.62
CA THR A 283 0.77 4.78 21.13
C THR A 283 -0.60 4.20 21.42
N GLY A 284 -0.95 3.09 20.77
CA GLY A 284 -2.27 2.51 20.82
C GLY A 284 -3.34 3.29 20.07
N ILE A 285 -2.95 4.26 19.25
CA ILE A 285 -3.87 5.04 18.43
C ILE A 285 -4.37 4.17 17.27
N LEU A 286 -5.64 4.36 16.89
CA LEU A 286 -6.25 3.76 15.71
C LEU A 286 -5.57 4.29 14.45
N SER A 287 -4.92 3.42 13.67
CA SER A 287 -4.37 3.76 12.37
C SER A 287 -5.45 3.70 11.30
N ASN A 288 -6.17 2.57 11.22
CA ASN A 288 -7.35 2.41 10.36
C ASN A 288 -8.21 1.23 10.83
N LEU A 289 -9.43 1.15 10.33
CA LEU A 289 -10.37 0.06 10.56
C LEU A 289 -11.22 -0.13 9.31
N PHE A 290 -11.37 -1.37 8.86
CA PHE A 290 -12.23 -1.73 7.74
C PHE A 290 -13.03 -3.00 8.03
N ILE A 291 -14.10 -3.19 7.27
CA ILE A 291 -15.01 -4.33 7.43
C ILE A 291 -15.06 -5.09 6.12
N VAL A 292 -14.92 -6.41 6.22
CA VAL A 292 -15.27 -7.33 5.13
C VAL A 292 -16.66 -7.84 5.43
N LYS A 293 -17.59 -7.70 4.49
CA LYS A 293 -18.97 -8.14 4.65
C LYS A 293 -19.47 -8.72 3.34
N ASP A 294 -20.12 -9.88 3.40
CA ASP A 294 -20.54 -10.66 2.22
C ASP A 294 -19.40 -10.88 1.20
N GLY A 295 -18.16 -10.98 1.68
CA GLY A 295 -16.95 -11.16 0.85
C GLY A 295 -16.47 -9.89 0.15
N ILE A 296 -17.06 -8.73 0.45
CA ILE A 296 -16.66 -7.41 -0.06
C ILE A 296 -15.79 -6.72 0.98
N ASP A 297 -14.59 -6.31 0.57
CA ASP A 297 -13.72 -5.44 1.38
C ASP A 297 -14.18 -3.99 1.23
N TYR A 298 -14.74 -3.43 2.30
CA TYR A 298 -15.27 -2.08 2.29
C TYR A 298 -14.20 -0.98 2.42
N SER A 299 -12.90 -1.32 2.49
CA SER A 299 -11.83 -0.34 2.22
C SER A 299 -11.70 -0.02 0.72
N ASN A 300 -12.17 -0.93 -0.15
CA ASN A 300 -12.15 -0.76 -1.60
C ASN A 300 -13.35 -1.49 -2.26
N PRO A 301 -14.58 -0.97 -2.09
CA PRO A 301 -15.79 -1.61 -2.59
C PRO A 301 -15.88 -1.55 -4.13
N PRO A 302 -16.81 -2.30 -4.74
CA PRO A 302 -17.27 -2.03 -6.09
C PRO A 302 -17.90 -0.63 -6.22
N SER A 303 -17.50 0.12 -7.25
CA SER A 303 -18.06 1.45 -7.54
C SER A 303 -19.50 1.36 -8.08
N VAL A 304 -20.44 1.95 -7.36
CA VAL A 304 -21.83 2.13 -7.83
C VAL A 304 -22.16 3.62 -7.78
N PRO A 305 -22.25 4.32 -8.92
CA PRO A 305 -22.51 5.75 -8.90
C PRO A 305 -23.86 6.11 -8.28
N VAL A 306 -23.85 7.05 -7.33
CA VAL A 306 -25.07 7.55 -6.65
C VAL A 306 -25.00 9.06 -6.56
N LYS A 307 -26.12 9.75 -6.79
CA LYS A 307 -26.20 11.19 -6.56
C LYS A 307 -26.46 11.49 -5.08
N PRO A 308 -25.51 12.06 -4.33
CA PRO A 308 -25.75 12.39 -2.93
C PRO A 308 -26.62 13.65 -2.83
N ASP A 309 -27.51 13.66 -1.84
CA ASP A 309 -28.30 14.84 -1.48
C ASP A 309 -27.66 15.57 -0.30
N GLU A 310 -27.59 16.91 -0.31
CA GLU A 310 -26.90 17.67 0.74
C GLU A 310 -27.55 17.47 2.12
N ALA A 311 -28.89 17.38 2.19
CA ALA A 311 -29.57 17.14 3.47
C ALA A 311 -29.25 15.75 4.01
N PHE A 312 -29.16 14.75 3.12
CA PHE A 312 -28.62 13.44 3.46
C PHE A 312 -27.19 13.51 3.99
N LEU A 313 -26.27 14.19 3.30
CA LEU A 313 -24.87 14.31 3.71
C LEU A 313 -24.74 14.90 5.12
N ARG A 314 -25.49 15.96 5.42
CA ARG A 314 -25.53 16.61 6.74
C ARG A 314 -26.14 15.71 7.81
N SER A 315 -27.22 15.00 7.49
CA SER A 315 -27.85 14.07 8.44
C SER A 315 -26.93 12.89 8.75
N ASN A 316 -26.23 12.36 7.75
CA ASN A 316 -25.36 11.20 7.92
C ASN A 316 -24.02 11.56 8.58
N TYR A 317 -23.58 12.82 8.50
CA TYR A 317 -22.46 13.32 9.30
C TYR A 317 -22.67 13.11 10.81
N GLU A 318 -23.89 13.26 11.34
CA GLU A 318 -24.12 13.02 12.78
C GLU A 318 -23.85 11.56 13.18
N ASN A 319 -23.97 10.61 12.25
CA ASN A 319 -23.58 9.22 12.49
C ASN A 319 -22.05 9.08 12.46
N ALA A 320 -21.38 9.68 11.47
CA ALA A 320 -19.92 9.73 11.41
C ALA A 320 -19.30 10.37 12.67
N ARG A 321 -19.91 11.45 13.14
CA ARG A 321 -19.55 12.14 14.39
C ARG A 321 -19.66 11.22 15.60
N LYS A 322 -20.77 10.49 15.74
CA LYS A 322 -20.96 9.53 16.82
C LYS A 322 -19.92 8.42 16.81
N LEU A 323 -19.58 7.88 15.63
CA LEU A 323 -18.54 6.86 15.49
C LEU A 323 -17.22 7.37 16.09
N MET A 324 -16.80 8.57 15.72
CA MET A 324 -15.57 9.17 16.24
C MET A 324 -15.66 9.50 17.73
N THR A 325 -16.74 10.12 18.20
CA THR A 325 -16.81 10.48 19.63
C THR A 325 -16.96 9.27 20.56
N SER A 326 -17.43 8.13 20.06
CA SER A 326 -17.59 6.91 20.89
C SER A 326 -16.28 6.14 21.02
N ALA A 327 -15.43 6.18 19.99
CA ALA A 327 -14.16 5.47 19.97
C ALA A 327 -13.00 6.17 20.69
N PHE A 328 -13.08 7.49 20.84
CA PHE A 328 -12.03 8.29 21.45
C PHE A 328 -12.51 8.84 22.80
N ASN A 329 -11.60 8.90 23.79
CA ASN A 329 -11.92 9.34 25.16
C ASN A 329 -12.68 10.69 25.17
N SER A 330 -13.52 10.88 26.20
CA SER A 330 -14.40 12.06 26.37
C SER A 330 -13.71 13.42 26.35
N ASP A 331 -12.39 13.45 26.49
CA ASP A 331 -11.58 14.67 26.50
C ASP A 331 -11.21 15.16 25.09
N VAL A 332 -11.48 14.35 24.06
CA VAL A 332 -11.21 14.70 22.66
C VAL A 332 -12.48 15.25 22.02
N THR A 333 -12.40 16.46 21.47
CA THR A 333 -13.51 17.13 20.79
C THR A 333 -13.22 17.30 19.32
N ILE A 334 -14.27 17.31 18.48
CA ILE A 334 -14.13 17.67 17.07
C ILE A 334 -13.84 19.17 16.97
N THR A 335 -12.82 19.51 16.20
CA THR A 335 -12.37 20.90 15.96
C THR A 335 -12.71 21.38 14.55
N LYS A 336 -12.85 20.45 13.61
CA LYS A 336 -13.21 20.72 12.21
C LYS A 336 -13.82 19.48 11.58
N ALA A 337 -14.75 19.68 10.67
CA ALA A 337 -15.33 18.59 9.90
C ALA A 337 -15.68 19.03 8.48
N ALA A 338 -15.57 18.09 7.55
CA ALA A 338 -15.99 18.27 6.17
C ALA A 338 -16.53 16.97 5.59
N CYS A 339 -17.37 17.08 4.57
CA CYS A 339 -17.76 15.95 3.74
C CYS A 339 -17.25 16.19 2.33
N SER A 340 -16.76 15.14 1.67
CA SER A 340 -16.36 15.20 0.28
C SER A 340 -16.74 13.95 -0.51
N TYR A 341 -16.82 14.09 -1.83
CA TYR A 341 -16.96 12.98 -2.76
C TYR A 341 -16.45 13.40 -4.14
N VAL A 342 -16.01 12.42 -4.93
CA VAL A 342 -15.64 12.65 -6.33
C VAL A 342 -16.89 12.57 -7.19
N ALA A 343 -17.19 13.65 -7.91
CA ALA A 343 -18.38 13.75 -8.73
C ALA A 343 -18.05 13.49 -10.21
N ASN A 344 -18.78 12.58 -10.85
CA ASN A 344 -18.77 12.44 -12.30
C ASN A 344 -19.48 13.62 -12.99
N GLU A 345 -19.50 13.64 -14.33
CA GLU A 345 -20.16 14.70 -15.11
C GLU A 345 -21.66 14.89 -14.80
N ASN A 346 -22.33 13.86 -14.24
CA ASN A 346 -23.74 13.90 -13.85
C ASN A 346 -23.96 14.41 -12.41
N GLY A 347 -22.87 14.67 -11.67
CA GLY A 347 -22.89 15.03 -10.26
C GLY A 347 -23.15 13.84 -9.34
N GLU A 348 -22.90 12.61 -9.80
CA GLU A 348 -22.97 11.39 -8.98
C GLU A 348 -21.59 11.06 -8.42
N THR A 349 -21.53 10.41 -7.26
CA THR A 349 -20.29 9.85 -6.72
C THR A 349 -19.70 8.87 -7.72
N GLU A 350 -18.42 8.95 -8.06
CA GLU A 350 -17.80 7.96 -8.96
C GLU A 350 -17.69 6.57 -8.31
N THR A 351 -17.51 6.51 -7.00
CA THR A 351 -17.24 5.27 -6.25
C THR A 351 -18.45 4.78 -5.44
N GLY A 352 -19.58 5.48 -5.46
CA GLY A 352 -20.70 5.20 -4.55
C GLY A 352 -20.47 5.61 -3.10
N CYS A 353 -19.32 6.25 -2.82
CA CYS A 353 -18.87 6.60 -1.49
C CYS A 353 -18.89 8.11 -1.26
N VAL A 354 -19.13 8.48 -0.01
CA VAL A 354 -18.86 9.83 0.52
C VAL A 354 -17.89 9.69 1.69
N TYR A 355 -17.07 10.72 1.87
CA TYR A 355 -15.99 10.72 2.85
C TYR A 355 -16.24 11.84 3.86
N TYR A 356 -16.28 11.51 5.13
CA TYR A 356 -16.32 12.49 6.21
C TYR A 356 -14.93 12.63 6.80
N PHE A 357 -14.39 13.85 6.77
CA PHE A 357 -13.13 14.19 7.39
C PHE A 357 -13.40 14.86 8.72
N ILE A 358 -12.79 14.36 9.79
CA ILE A 358 -12.98 14.84 11.15
C ILE A 358 -11.60 15.13 11.75
N GLY A 359 -11.39 16.38 12.14
CA GLY A 359 -10.23 16.80 12.94
C GLY A 359 -10.57 16.87 14.41
N LEU A 360 -9.65 16.43 15.24
CA LEU A 360 -9.81 16.30 16.69
C LEU A 360 -8.92 17.31 17.44
N SER A 361 -9.24 17.59 18.70
CA SER A 361 -8.52 18.54 19.56
C SER A 361 -7.09 18.14 19.92
N ASN A 362 -6.72 16.88 19.70
CA ASN A 362 -5.37 16.35 19.83
C ASN A 362 -4.57 16.40 18.52
N ASN A 363 -5.06 17.15 17.52
CA ASN A 363 -4.52 17.27 16.16
C ASN A 363 -4.60 15.99 15.30
N ALA A 364 -5.21 14.91 15.78
CA ALA A 364 -5.47 13.76 14.93
C ALA A 364 -6.57 14.10 13.92
N MET A 365 -6.43 13.56 12.70
CA MET A 365 -7.42 13.70 11.64
C MET A 365 -7.79 12.33 11.11
N TYR A 366 -9.07 12.12 10.82
CA TYR A 366 -9.58 10.85 10.31
C TYR A 366 -10.47 11.08 9.09
N GLY A 367 -10.33 10.21 8.10
CA GLY A 367 -11.30 10.00 7.03
C GLY A 367 -12.21 8.84 7.36
N ILE A 368 -13.50 9.01 7.08
CA ILE A 368 -14.53 8.00 7.31
C ILE A 368 -15.30 7.84 6.01
N GLN A 369 -15.16 6.67 5.39
CA GLN A 369 -15.87 6.32 4.18
C GLN A 369 -17.24 5.74 4.51
N TYR A 370 -18.26 6.30 3.87
CA TYR A 370 -19.62 5.81 3.91
C TYR A 370 -20.07 5.38 2.52
N HIS A 371 -20.62 4.17 2.44
CA HIS A 371 -21.12 3.54 1.22
C HIS A 371 -22.63 3.76 1.13
N ILE A 372 -23.07 4.53 0.13
CA ILE A 372 -24.48 4.97 0.06
C ILE A 372 -25.42 3.80 -0.19
N ASP A 373 -25.09 2.91 -1.13
CA ASP A 373 -25.97 1.79 -1.51
C ASP A 373 -26.11 0.74 -0.39
N SER A 374 -25.01 0.48 0.32
CA SER A 374 -24.99 -0.47 1.45
C SER A 374 -25.46 0.13 2.78
N ASP A 375 -25.66 1.45 2.84
CA ASP A 375 -25.94 2.21 4.07
C ASP A 375 -24.96 1.86 5.20
N TYR A 376 -23.66 1.99 4.94
CA TYR A 376 -22.63 1.45 5.83
C TYR A 376 -21.35 2.27 5.90
N PHE A 377 -20.83 2.46 7.12
CA PHE A 377 -19.51 3.04 7.39
C PHE A 377 -18.45 1.95 7.35
N GLY A 378 -17.88 1.74 6.17
CA GLY A 378 -17.07 0.55 5.90
C GLY A 378 -15.58 0.71 6.16
N TYR A 379 -15.09 1.95 6.23
CA TYR A 379 -13.66 2.23 6.39
C TYR A 379 -13.42 3.54 7.15
N ILE A 380 -12.54 3.50 8.14
CA ILE A 380 -12.05 4.64 8.92
C ILE A 380 -10.53 4.61 8.87
N TYR A 381 -9.89 5.74 8.61
CA TYR A 381 -8.43 5.80 8.49
C TYR A 381 -7.90 7.13 9.02
N GLN A 382 -6.76 7.07 9.71
CA GLN A 382 -6.03 8.24 10.13
C GLN A 382 -5.41 8.91 8.89
N LEU A 383 -5.60 10.22 8.77
CA LEU A 383 -5.00 11.02 7.72
C LEU A 383 -3.58 11.37 8.12
N SER A 384 -2.61 10.96 7.29
CA SER A 384 -1.24 11.45 7.38
C SER A 384 -1.03 12.74 6.58
N ASP A 385 -1.69 12.93 5.42
CA ASP A 385 -1.81 14.23 4.70
C ASP A 385 -2.66 14.19 3.40
N GLN A 386 -3.38 13.10 3.09
CA GLN A 386 -4.07 12.95 1.79
C GLN A 386 -5.61 12.88 1.94
N GLY A 387 -6.30 13.95 1.54
CA GLY A 387 -7.77 14.01 1.43
C GLY A 387 -8.37 15.35 1.84
N TRP A 388 -7.70 16.02 2.78
CA TRP A 388 -7.88 17.41 3.17
C TRP A 388 -6.48 18.02 3.15
N GLN A 389 -6.22 19.04 2.33
CA GLN A 389 -4.98 19.78 2.54
C GLN A 389 -4.99 20.29 4.00
N GLN A 390 -3.84 20.35 4.68
CA GLN A 390 -3.77 20.78 6.08
C GLN A 390 -4.47 22.14 6.32
N ASP A 391 -4.56 22.97 5.27
CA ASP A 391 -5.19 24.28 5.25
C ASP A 391 -6.73 24.28 5.03
N GLY A 392 -7.34 23.11 4.80
CA GLY A 392 -8.78 22.96 4.56
C GLY A 392 -9.21 23.14 3.11
N THR A 393 -8.28 23.16 2.15
CA THR A 393 -8.64 23.22 0.72
C THR A 393 -9.00 21.84 0.16
N PRO A 394 -10.04 21.75 -0.70
CA PRO A 394 -10.40 20.50 -1.38
C PRO A 394 -9.32 20.05 -2.36
N VAL A 395 -9.12 18.74 -2.48
CA VAL A 395 -8.33 18.16 -3.59
C VAL A 395 -9.04 18.46 -4.92
N PRO A 396 -8.33 18.86 -5.99
CA PRO A 396 -8.93 19.08 -7.30
C PRO A 396 -9.82 17.90 -7.75
N GLY A 397 -11.02 18.20 -8.24
CA GLY A 397 -12.01 17.19 -8.67
C GLY A 397 -12.97 16.70 -7.57
N TRP A 398 -12.77 17.10 -6.31
CA TRP A 398 -13.67 16.75 -5.22
C TRP A 398 -14.70 17.86 -4.94
N GLN A 399 -15.94 17.46 -4.70
CA GLN A 399 -16.95 18.34 -4.07
C GLN A 399 -16.70 18.35 -2.57
N MET A 400 -16.75 19.52 -1.93
CA MET A 400 -16.54 19.65 -0.49
C MET A 400 -17.66 20.48 0.17
N LEU A 401 -18.16 19.97 1.30
CA LEU A 401 -19.17 20.59 2.14
C LEU A 401 -18.58 20.80 3.53
N GLU A 402 -18.48 22.05 3.97
CA GLU A 402 -18.12 22.36 5.36
C GLU A 402 -19.25 21.93 6.32
N LEU A 403 -18.84 21.34 7.44
CA LEU A 403 -19.73 20.83 8.46
C LEU A 403 -19.40 21.49 9.80
N GLU A 404 -20.43 21.68 10.61
CA GLU A 404 -20.25 22.19 11.97
C GLU A 404 -19.52 21.13 12.83
N PRO A 405 -18.52 21.52 13.63
CA PRO A 405 -17.82 20.61 14.54
C PRO A 405 -18.75 19.84 15.51
#